data_AF-A0ABD0YTG1-F1
#
_entry.id   AF-A0ABD0YTG1-F1
#
_cell.length_a   1.000
_cell.length_b   1.000
_cell.length_c   1.000
_cell.angle_alpha   90.00
_cell.angle_beta   90.00
_cell.angle_gamma   90.00
#
_symmetry.space_group_name_H-M   'P 1'
#
loop_
_entity.id
_entity.type
_entity.pdbx_description
1 polymer ?
#
loop_
_entity_poly.entity_id
_entity_poly.type
_entity_poly.pdbx_seq_one_letter_code
_entity_poly.pdbx_strand_id
1 'polypeptide(L)'
;MPGVIRPSVDPLDTLEAQIRDLESKIIGQPSEGEGAVAESLSRTNAAITSAVSNYDAIKTIFDRINQLDSYLDPTYEDFLTDATIKTKVILESEADLKELLTQLVRLNEINDSLDGGHLTEVPQLKDRLKAVTETAVKNQELCASVRDKVNDLMVSYNSVINNMTRAFAQFDAIVTQLENEAKPKKQLD
;
A
#
# COMPACT_ATOMS: atom_id res chain seq x y z
N MET A 1 -22.41 -5.58 -33.22
CA MET A 1 -23.24 -4.41 -32.83
C MET A 1 -24.70 -4.82 -33.04
N PRO A 2 -25.64 -4.71 -32.09
CA PRO A 2 -25.61 -4.31 -30.67
C PRO A 2 -25.67 -5.56 -29.75
N GLY A 3 -25.19 -5.60 -28.51
CA GLY A 3 -25.47 -4.66 -27.44
C GLY A 3 -26.72 -5.10 -26.66
N VAL A 4 -26.74 -6.33 -26.13
CA VAL A 4 -27.77 -6.76 -25.17
C VAL A 4 -27.47 -6.04 -23.87
N ILE A 5 -27.99 -4.81 -23.76
CA ILE A 5 -28.15 -4.11 -22.50
C ILE A 5 -29.14 -4.95 -21.71
N ARG A 6 -28.63 -5.83 -20.85
CA ARG A 6 -29.41 -6.31 -19.72
C ARG A 6 -29.84 -5.05 -18.98
N PRO A 7 -31.14 -4.79 -18.75
CA PRO A 7 -31.52 -3.68 -17.90
C PRO A 7 -30.88 -3.95 -16.54
N SER A 8 -29.86 -3.16 -16.19
CA SER A 8 -29.42 -3.04 -14.82
C SER A 8 -30.59 -2.41 -14.10
N VAL A 9 -31.50 -3.24 -13.59
CA VAL A 9 -32.53 -2.78 -12.66
C VAL A 9 -31.76 -2.06 -11.57
N ASP A 10 -32.01 -0.76 -11.42
CA ASP A 10 -31.29 0.02 -10.43
C ASP A 10 -31.49 -0.67 -9.07
N PRO A 11 -30.43 -0.82 -8.26
CA PRO A 11 -30.53 -1.47 -6.96
C PRO A 11 -31.58 -0.80 -6.08
N LEU A 12 -31.84 0.49 -6.33
CA LEU A 12 -32.89 1.27 -5.68
C LEU A 12 -34.30 0.84 -6.11
N ASP A 13 -34.54 0.59 -7.40
CA ASP A 13 -35.84 0.11 -7.90
C ASP A 13 -36.15 -1.31 -7.41
N THR A 14 -35.12 -2.15 -7.31
CA THR A 14 -35.26 -3.51 -6.76
C THR A 14 -35.61 -3.46 -5.27
N LEU A 15 -34.93 -2.58 -4.53
CA LEU A 15 -35.19 -2.38 -3.11
C LEU A 15 -36.58 -1.78 -2.87
N GLU A 16 -37.01 -0.82 -3.69
CA GLU A 16 -38.33 -0.20 -3.59
C GLU A 16 -39.44 -1.21 -3.90
N ALA A 17 -39.25 -2.08 -4.90
CA ALA A 17 -40.20 -3.17 -5.18
C ALA A 17 -40.29 -4.18 -4.02
N GLN A 18 -39.16 -4.52 -3.40
CA GLN A 18 -39.11 -5.42 -2.24
C GLN A 18 -39.75 -4.80 -0.99
N ILE A 19 -39.49 -3.52 -0.73
CA ILE A 19 -40.11 -2.78 0.38
C ILE A 19 -41.62 -2.75 0.16
N ARG A 20 -42.09 -2.43 -1.05
CA ARG A 20 -43.53 -2.41 -1.36
C ARG A 20 -44.18 -3.79 -1.17
N ASP A 21 -43.51 -4.87 -1.57
CA ASP A 21 -44.00 -6.24 -1.34
C ASP A 21 -44.05 -6.56 0.17
N LEU A 22 -43.02 -6.16 0.95
CA LEU A 22 -42.99 -6.34 2.40
C LEU A 22 -44.06 -5.52 3.12
N GLU A 23 -44.25 -4.25 2.75
CA GLU A 23 -45.31 -3.40 3.29
C GLU A 23 -46.68 -4.00 3.00
N SER A 24 -46.90 -4.52 1.78
CA SER A 24 -48.16 -5.18 1.44
C SER A 24 -48.42 -6.45 2.27
N LYS A 25 -47.36 -7.19 2.61
CA LYS A 25 -47.45 -8.45 3.38
C LYS A 25 -47.57 -8.22 4.89
N ILE A 26 -46.92 -7.18 5.42
CA ILE A 26 -46.85 -6.93 6.88
C ILE A 26 -47.99 -6.03 7.34
N ILE A 27 -48.29 -4.96 6.59
CA ILE A 27 -49.27 -3.95 6.98
C ILE A 27 -50.63 -4.20 6.33
N GLY A 28 -50.66 -4.73 5.10
CA GLY A 28 -51.90 -4.91 4.35
C GLY A 28 -52.60 -3.57 4.04
N GLN A 29 -53.95 -3.53 4.06
CA GLN A 29 -54.72 -2.28 3.95
C GLN A 29 -54.49 -1.42 5.21
N PRO A 30 -54.47 -0.07 5.10
CA PRO A 30 -54.17 0.80 6.25
C PRO A 30 -55.31 0.73 7.27
N SER A 31 -55.22 -0.22 8.20
CA SER A 31 -56.03 -0.25 9.41
C SER A 31 -55.26 0.45 10.53
N GLU A 32 -55.92 1.37 11.22
CA GLU A 32 -55.42 2.18 12.34
C GLU A 32 -55.16 1.34 13.62
N GLY A 33 -54.36 0.29 13.48
CA GLY A 33 -53.93 -0.59 14.56
C GLY A 33 -52.42 -0.61 14.62
N GLU A 34 -51.79 0.50 15.00
CA GLU A 34 -50.37 0.54 15.41
C GLU A 34 -50.19 -0.23 16.72
N GLY A 35 -50.25 -1.55 16.65
CA GLY A 35 -49.77 -2.45 17.67
C GLY A 35 -48.70 -3.32 17.03
N ALA A 36 -47.52 -3.39 17.63
CA ALA A 36 -46.38 -4.13 17.10
C ALA A 36 -46.84 -5.52 16.62
N VAL A 37 -46.85 -5.75 15.30
CA VAL A 37 -47.23 -7.04 14.71
C VAL A 37 -46.46 -8.19 15.37
N ALA A 38 -45.21 -7.93 15.74
CA ALA A 38 -44.36 -8.80 16.54
C ALA A 38 -44.96 -9.20 17.91
N GLU A 39 -45.60 -8.28 18.63
CA GLU A 39 -46.26 -8.56 19.92
C GLU A 39 -47.57 -9.34 19.73
N SER A 40 -48.31 -9.07 18.65
CA SER A 40 -49.50 -9.86 18.29
C SER A 40 -49.12 -11.29 17.86
N LEU A 41 -48.04 -11.43 17.09
CA LEU A 41 -47.48 -12.71 16.66
C LEU A 41 -46.90 -13.48 17.84
N SER A 42 -46.21 -12.80 18.76
CA SER A 42 -45.69 -13.41 19.98
C SER A 42 -46.84 -13.91 20.89
N ARG A 43 -47.89 -13.11 21.08
CA ARG A 43 -49.09 -13.51 21.84
C ARG A 43 -49.82 -14.69 21.21
N THR A 44 -50.02 -14.66 19.89
CA THR A 44 -50.67 -15.78 19.17
C THR A 44 -49.80 -17.03 19.19
N ASN A 45 -48.48 -16.92 19.01
CA ASN A 45 -47.56 -18.05 19.13
C ASN A 45 -47.54 -18.64 20.55
N ALA A 46 -47.58 -17.81 21.60
CA ALA A 46 -47.69 -18.27 22.98
C ALA A 46 -49.05 -18.95 23.26
N ALA A 47 -50.14 -18.45 22.68
CA ALA A 47 -51.46 -19.07 22.76
C ALA A 47 -51.51 -20.42 22.01
N ILE A 48 -50.87 -20.51 20.83
CA ILE A 48 -50.75 -21.75 20.07
C ILE A 48 -49.88 -22.75 20.84
N THR A 49 -48.72 -22.33 21.35
CA THR A 49 -47.80 -23.20 22.12
C THR A 49 -48.47 -23.74 23.38
N SER A 50 -49.23 -22.92 24.10
CA SER A 50 -49.98 -23.38 25.28
C SER A 50 -51.16 -24.29 24.91
N ALA A 51 -51.88 -24.02 23.82
CA ALA A 51 -52.92 -24.92 23.32
C ALA A 51 -52.36 -26.27 22.85
N VAL A 52 -51.24 -26.27 22.11
CA VAL A 52 -50.54 -27.47 21.63
C VAL A 52 -49.98 -28.29 22.79
N SER A 53 -49.52 -27.65 23.86
CA SER A 53 -49.02 -28.32 25.07
C SER A 53 -50.08 -29.17 25.78
N ASN A 54 -51.37 -28.84 25.59
CA ASN A 54 -52.48 -29.59 26.17
C ASN A 54 -52.90 -30.80 25.32
N TYR A 55 -52.38 -30.94 24.09
CA TYR A 55 -52.69 -32.04 23.18
C TYR A 55 -51.40 -32.78 22.76
N ASP A 56 -51.04 -33.84 23.50
CA ASP A 56 -49.82 -34.63 23.27
C ASP A 56 -49.65 -35.13 21.82
N ALA A 57 -50.74 -35.42 21.12
CA ALA A 57 -50.72 -35.82 19.71
C ALA A 57 -50.22 -34.70 18.78
N ILE A 58 -50.62 -33.44 19.05
CA ILE A 58 -50.22 -32.27 18.26
C ILE A 58 -48.78 -31.89 18.60
N LYS A 59 -48.41 -31.99 19.88
CA LYS A 59 -47.03 -31.81 20.34
C LYS A 59 -46.06 -32.78 19.63
N THR A 60 -46.44 -34.06 19.54
CA THR A 60 -45.65 -35.08 18.83
C THR A 60 -45.47 -34.76 17.33
N ILE A 61 -46.50 -34.19 16.70
CA ILE A 61 -46.42 -33.76 15.29
C ILE A 61 -45.51 -32.53 15.16
N PHE A 62 -45.60 -31.58 16.07
CA PHE A 62 -44.74 -30.38 16.08
C PHE A 62 -43.27 -30.75 16.28
N ASP A 63 -42.99 -31.69 17.20
CA ASP A 63 -41.66 -32.24 17.42
C ASP A 63 -41.12 -32.97 16.17
N ARG A 64 -41.99 -33.72 15.47
CA ARG A 64 -41.62 -34.36 14.18
C ARG A 64 -41.37 -33.36 13.06
N ILE A 65 -42.08 -32.23 13.02
CA ILE A 65 -41.83 -31.17 12.05
C ILE A 65 -40.45 -30.55 12.30
N ASN A 66 -40.11 -30.25 13.56
CA ASN A 66 -38.78 -29.75 13.92
C ASN A 66 -37.68 -30.77 13.61
N GLN A 67 -37.92 -32.06 13.83
CA GLN A 67 -36.99 -33.12 13.44
C GLN A 67 -36.85 -33.21 11.92
N LEU A 68 -37.94 -33.08 11.16
CA LEU A 68 -37.89 -33.11 9.70
C LEU A 68 -37.15 -31.90 9.14
N ASP A 69 -37.31 -30.72 9.75
CA ASP A 69 -36.55 -29.52 9.43
C ASP A 69 -35.04 -29.74 9.63
N SER A 70 -34.68 -30.44 10.72
CA SER A 70 -33.28 -30.83 10.97
C SER A 70 -32.74 -31.88 9.99
N TYR A 71 -33.60 -32.72 9.41
CA TYR A 71 -33.21 -33.70 8.39
C TYR A 71 -33.17 -33.12 6.97
N LEU A 72 -33.89 -32.02 6.72
CA LEU A 72 -33.82 -31.28 5.47
C LEU A 72 -32.69 -30.26 5.43
N ASP A 73 -32.00 -30.03 6.56
CA ASP A 73 -30.80 -29.23 6.60
C ASP A 73 -29.69 -29.91 5.76
N PRO A 74 -29.19 -29.28 4.68
CA PRO A 74 -28.11 -29.81 3.84
C PRO A 74 -26.84 -30.16 4.64
N THR A 75 -26.69 -29.58 5.82
CA THR A 75 -25.57 -29.79 6.73
C THR A 75 -25.72 -31.07 7.58
N TYR A 76 -26.90 -31.70 7.61
CA TYR A 76 -27.15 -32.94 8.36
C TYR A 76 -26.45 -34.15 7.74
N GLU A 77 -26.40 -34.23 6.40
CA GLU A 77 -25.67 -35.28 5.69
C GLU A 77 -24.16 -35.22 5.98
N ASP A 78 -23.58 -34.03 6.17
CA ASP A 78 -22.16 -33.84 6.49
C ASP A 78 -21.77 -34.45 7.86
N PHE A 79 -22.71 -34.52 8.80
CA PHE A 79 -22.49 -35.22 10.07
C PHE A 79 -22.57 -36.74 9.90
N LEU A 80 -23.41 -37.23 8.98
CA LEU A 80 -23.62 -38.65 8.70
C LEU A 80 -22.55 -39.25 7.77
N THR A 81 -21.70 -38.42 7.15
CA THR A 81 -20.61 -38.92 6.30
C THR A 81 -19.69 -39.84 7.11
N ASP A 82 -19.57 -41.08 6.61
CA ASP A 82 -18.78 -42.15 7.22
C ASP A 82 -17.32 -41.70 7.41
N ALA A 83 -16.70 -42.13 8.52
CA ALA A 83 -15.31 -41.78 8.83
C ALA A 83 -14.36 -42.16 7.68
N THR A 84 -14.71 -43.21 6.92
CA THR A 84 -14.00 -43.67 5.72
C THR A 84 -14.06 -42.67 4.56
N ILE A 85 -15.16 -41.92 4.42
CA ILE A 85 -15.31 -40.89 3.39
C ILE A 85 -14.48 -39.67 3.79
N LYS A 86 -14.52 -39.27 5.07
CA LYS A 86 -13.69 -38.17 5.59
C LYS A 86 -12.20 -38.44 5.42
N THR A 87 -11.74 -39.66 5.73
CA THR A 87 -10.33 -40.03 5.53
C THR A 87 -9.95 -40.06 4.06
N LYS A 88 -10.84 -40.54 3.18
CA LYS A 88 -10.60 -40.52 1.74
C LYS A 88 -10.50 -39.09 1.19
N VAL A 89 -11.39 -38.18 1.60
CA VAL A 89 -11.33 -36.76 1.22
C VAL A 89 -10.05 -36.10 1.72
N ILE A 90 -9.61 -36.42 2.94
CA ILE A 90 -8.33 -35.90 3.48
C ILE A 90 -7.14 -36.43 2.69
N LEU A 91 -7.12 -37.72 2.31
CA LEU A 91 -6.06 -38.29 1.48
C LEU A 91 -6.06 -37.70 0.07
N GLU A 92 -7.23 -37.53 -0.54
CA GLU A 92 -7.37 -36.93 -1.88
C GLU A 92 -6.92 -35.46 -1.89
N SER A 93 -7.17 -34.72 -0.81
CA SER A 93 -6.74 -33.32 -0.63
C SER A 93 -5.34 -33.15 0.00
N GLU A 94 -4.61 -34.25 0.26
CA GLU A 94 -3.29 -34.18 0.93
C GLU A 94 -2.27 -33.35 0.14
N ALA A 95 -2.27 -33.47 -1.18
CA ALA A 95 -1.37 -32.71 -2.05
C ALA A 95 -1.67 -31.20 -1.98
N ASP A 96 -2.95 -30.83 -2.03
CA ASP A 96 -3.41 -29.44 -1.95
C ASP A 96 -3.13 -28.84 -0.56
N LEU A 97 -3.32 -29.62 0.50
CA LEU A 97 -2.99 -29.21 1.87
C LEU A 97 -1.49 -28.97 2.07
N LYS A 98 -0.64 -29.81 1.45
CA LYS A 98 0.83 -29.63 1.46
C LYS A 98 1.25 -28.40 0.67
N GLU A 99 0.62 -28.14 -0.47
CA GLU A 99 0.85 -26.93 -1.24
C GLU A 99 0.44 -25.70 -0.43
N LEU A 100 -0.75 -25.70 0.16
CA LEU A 100 -1.25 -24.62 1.01
C LEU A 100 -0.31 -24.35 2.21
N LEU A 101 0.17 -25.41 2.86
CA LEU A 101 1.13 -25.29 3.96
C LEU A 101 2.44 -24.65 3.49
N THR A 102 2.95 -25.04 2.32
CA THR A 102 4.18 -24.47 1.75
C THR A 102 3.99 -23.00 1.41
N GLN A 103 2.83 -22.63 0.85
CA GLN A 103 2.47 -21.25 0.57
C GLN A 103 2.33 -20.43 1.86
N LEU A 104 1.74 -20.99 2.92
CA LEU A 104 1.60 -20.34 4.22
C LEU A 104 2.96 -20.13 4.90
N VAL A 105 3.83 -21.14 4.90
CA VAL A 105 5.20 -21.00 5.43
C VAL A 105 5.94 -19.88 4.69
N ARG A 106 5.86 -19.86 3.36
CA ARG A 106 6.45 -18.78 2.55
C ARG A 106 5.84 -17.40 2.87
N LEU A 107 4.53 -17.33 3.09
CA LEU A 107 3.88 -16.09 3.50
C LEU A 107 4.39 -15.65 4.87
N ASN A 108 4.51 -16.57 5.83
CA ASN A 108 5.00 -16.28 7.17
C ASN A 108 6.45 -15.77 7.15
N GLU A 109 7.33 -16.40 6.36
CA GLU A 109 8.71 -15.92 6.14
C GLU A 109 8.75 -14.50 5.55
N ILE A 110 7.84 -14.20 4.62
CA ILE A 110 7.73 -12.87 4.02
C ILE A 110 7.10 -11.88 5.00
N ASN A 111 6.16 -12.31 5.84
CA ASN A 111 5.49 -11.47 6.82
C ASN A 111 6.49 -10.88 7.83
N ASP A 112 7.43 -11.69 8.31
CA ASP A 112 8.52 -11.22 9.18
C ASP A 112 9.37 -10.13 8.51
N SER A 113 9.51 -10.15 7.18
CA SER A 113 10.21 -9.11 6.41
C SER A 113 9.37 -7.86 6.14
N LEU A 114 8.05 -7.97 6.13
CA LEU A 114 7.10 -6.87 5.93
C LEU A 114 6.82 -6.10 7.22
N ASP A 115 6.77 -6.79 8.37
CA ASP A 115 6.63 -6.18 9.69
C ASP A 115 7.94 -5.53 10.18
N GLY A 116 9.03 -5.68 9.42
CA GLY A 116 10.25 -4.92 9.63
C GLY A 116 9.96 -3.43 9.56
N GLY A 117 9.99 -2.75 10.72
CA GLY A 117 9.76 -1.31 10.89
C GLY A 117 10.58 -0.41 9.95
N HIS A 118 11.55 -0.97 9.23
CA HIS A 118 12.19 -0.39 8.06
C HIS A 118 11.21 0.25 7.06
N LEU A 119 10.03 -0.34 6.80
CA LEU A 119 9.06 0.27 5.87
C LEU A 119 8.42 1.54 6.46
N THR A 120 8.23 1.59 7.78
CA THR A 120 7.73 2.79 8.49
C THR A 120 8.77 3.90 8.60
N GLU A 121 10.06 3.56 8.54
CA GLU A 121 11.17 4.53 8.58
C GLU A 121 11.48 5.16 7.21
N VAL A 122 10.94 4.63 6.11
CA VAL A 122 11.18 5.14 4.74
C VAL A 122 10.88 6.64 4.58
N PRO A 123 9.77 7.21 5.10
CA PRO A 123 9.52 8.64 4.99
C PRO A 123 10.58 9.48 5.72
N GLN A 124 11.02 9.06 6.90
CA GLN A 124 12.06 9.76 7.65
C GLN A 124 13.41 9.70 6.93
N LEU A 125 13.73 8.55 6.32
CA LEU A 125 14.95 8.38 5.53
C LEU A 125 14.92 9.26 4.27
N LYS A 126 13.75 9.38 3.63
CA LYS A 126 13.56 10.27 2.47
C LYS A 126 13.80 11.74 2.82
N ASP A 127 13.28 12.20 3.94
CA ASP A 127 13.47 13.60 4.38
C ASP A 127 14.94 13.87 4.74
N ARG A 128 15.61 12.94 5.42
CA ARG A 128 17.05 13.01 5.68
C ARG A 128 17.86 13.02 4.39
N LEU A 129 17.53 12.14 3.45
CA LEU A 129 18.20 12.07 2.15
C LEU A 129 18.04 13.39 1.39
N LYS A 130 16.84 13.96 1.37
CA LYS A 130 16.59 15.27 0.73
C LYS A 130 17.46 16.37 1.33
N ALA A 131 17.53 16.46 2.66
CA ALA A 131 18.38 17.44 3.34
C ALA A 131 19.87 17.25 3.04
N VAL A 132 20.34 16.01 2.97
CA VAL A 132 21.72 15.67 2.59
C VAL A 132 21.98 16.05 1.12
N THR A 133 21.05 15.76 0.21
CA THR A 133 21.18 16.12 -1.20
C THR A 133 21.23 17.63 -1.39
N GLU A 134 20.38 18.39 -0.70
CA GLU A 134 20.41 19.86 -0.74
C GLU A 134 21.77 20.42 -0.27
N THR A 135 22.28 19.86 0.84
CA THR A 135 23.62 20.22 1.35
C THR A 135 24.73 19.85 0.37
N ALA A 136 24.65 18.69 -0.26
CA ALA A 136 25.63 18.22 -1.24
C ALA A 136 25.68 19.13 -2.47
N VAL A 137 24.51 19.54 -2.99
CA VAL A 137 24.42 20.49 -4.11
C VAL A 137 25.04 21.84 -3.73
N LYS A 138 24.69 22.39 -2.56
CA LYS A 138 25.26 23.66 -2.07
C LYS A 138 26.78 23.58 -1.90
N ASN A 139 27.29 22.47 -1.38
CA ASN A 139 28.73 22.25 -1.24
C ASN A 139 29.42 22.16 -2.61
N GLN A 140 28.78 21.51 -3.59
CA GLN A 140 29.30 21.41 -4.94
C GLN A 140 29.41 22.79 -5.62
N GLU A 141 28.41 23.66 -5.46
CA GLU A 141 28.43 25.04 -5.94
C GLU A 141 29.53 25.87 -5.27
N LEU A 142 29.68 25.75 -3.95
CA LEU A 142 30.76 26.41 -3.21
C LEU A 142 32.15 25.95 -3.69
N CYS A 143 32.34 24.63 -3.87
CA CYS A 143 33.59 24.09 -4.39
C CYS A 143 33.88 24.58 -5.81
N ALA A 144 32.87 24.69 -6.68
CA ALA A 144 33.04 25.25 -8.01
C ALA A 144 33.46 26.74 -7.94
N SER A 145 32.76 27.56 -7.14
CA SER A 145 33.10 28.97 -6.98
C SER A 145 34.52 29.20 -6.43
N VAL A 146 34.94 28.39 -5.45
CA VAL A 146 36.30 28.46 -4.91
C VAL A 146 37.32 28.03 -5.96
N ARG A 147 37.04 26.97 -6.72
CA ARG A 147 37.91 26.53 -7.82
C ARG A 147 38.12 27.63 -8.85
N ASP A 148 37.06 28.30 -9.26
CA ASP A 148 37.13 29.38 -10.24
C ASP A 148 37.98 30.54 -9.72
N LYS A 149 37.77 30.97 -8.46
CA LYS A 149 38.59 32.02 -7.83
C LYS A 149 40.06 31.65 -7.73
N VAL A 150 40.37 30.40 -7.39
CA VAL A 150 41.76 29.90 -7.32
C VAL A 150 42.39 29.88 -8.71
N ASN A 151 41.63 29.47 -9.73
CA ASN A 151 42.10 29.48 -11.11
C ASN A 151 42.38 30.90 -11.60
N ASP A 152 41.46 31.84 -11.34
CA ASP A 152 41.65 33.26 -11.67
C ASP A 152 42.89 33.85 -10.98
N LEU A 153 43.08 33.53 -9.70
CA LEU A 153 44.26 33.94 -8.95
C LEU A 153 45.54 33.34 -9.53
N MET A 154 45.52 32.07 -9.94
CA MET A 154 46.65 31.40 -10.56
C MET A 154 47.01 32.00 -11.92
N VAL A 155 46.01 32.36 -12.73
CA VAL A 155 46.20 33.06 -14.01
C VAL A 155 46.80 34.46 -13.76
N SER A 156 46.27 35.20 -12.80
CA SER A 156 46.81 36.51 -12.43
C SER A 156 48.25 36.43 -11.93
N TYR A 157 48.55 35.47 -11.05
CA TYR A 157 49.89 35.21 -10.57
C TYR A 157 50.87 34.89 -11.71
N ASN A 158 50.50 33.98 -12.61
CA ASN A 158 51.32 33.65 -13.79
C ASN A 158 51.56 34.88 -14.68
N SER A 159 50.57 35.76 -14.84
CA SER A 159 50.73 37.02 -15.57
C SER A 159 51.74 37.94 -14.89
N VAL A 160 51.65 38.13 -13.57
CA VAL A 160 52.59 38.95 -12.79
C VAL A 160 54.01 38.40 -12.87
N ILE A 161 54.19 37.08 -12.72
CA ILE A 161 55.51 36.45 -12.85
C ILE A 161 56.08 36.63 -14.25
N ASN A 162 55.30 36.38 -15.31
CA ASN A 162 55.77 36.59 -16.68
C ASN A 162 56.17 38.04 -16.95
N ASN A 163 55.42 39.01 -16.40
CA ASN A 163 55.76 40.42 -16.51
C ASN A 163 57.04 40.77 -15.73
N MET A 164 57.21 40.24 -14.51
CA MET A 164 58.45 40.41 -13.75
C MET A 164 59.65 39.79 -14.45
N THR A 165 59.54 38.55 -14.96
CA THR A 165 60.62 37.91 -15.72
C THR A 165 61.01 38.74 -16.94
N ARG A 166 60.03 39.30 -17.67
CA ARG A 166 60.31 40.18 -18.80
C ARG A 166 60.99 41.48 -18.37
N ALA A 167 60.53 42.11 -17.28
CA ALA A 167 61.11 43.34 -16.75
C ALA A 167 62.57 43.11 -16.30
N PHE A 168 62.86 42.00 -15.61
CA PHE A 168 64.23 41.66 -15.23
C PHE A 168 65.12 41.40 -16.45
N ALA A 169 64.64 40.69 -17.47
CA ALA A 169 65.40 40.50 -18.70
C ALA A 169 65.70 41.83 -19.43
N GLN A 170 64.76 42.78 -19.39
CA GLN A 170 64.98 44.13 -19.94
C GLN A 170 66.01 44.92 -19.12
N PHE A 171 65.93 44.86 -17.79
CA PHE A 171 66.94 45.49 -16.93
C PHE A 171 68.33 44.90 -17.16
N ASP A 172 68.46 43.57 -17.24
CA ASP A 172 69.73 42.91 -17.55
C ASP A 172 70.29 43.35 -18.90
N ALA A 173 69.44 43.49 -19.93
CA ALA A 173 69.86 43.98 -21.24
C ALA A 173 70.38 45.43 -21.18
N ILE A 174 69.67 46.32 -20.46
CA ILE A 174 70.08 47.72 -20.28
C ILE A 174 71.40 47.80 -19.49
N VAL A 175 71.53 47.04 -18.40
CA VAL A 175 72.76 47.00 -17.60
C VAL A 175 73.93 46.49 -18.45
N THR A 176 73.73 45.41 -19.21
CA THR A 176 74.76 44.86 -20.11
C THR A 176 75.18 45.88 -21.17
N GLN A 177 74.24 46.65 -21.71
CA GLN A 177 74.55 47.72 -22.66
C GLN A 177 75.41 48.81 -22.02
N LEU A 178 75.02 49.30 -20.85
CA LEU A 178 75.78 50.32 -20.11
C LEU A 178 77.18 49.82 -19.71
N GLU A 179 77.30 48.56 -19.29
CA GLU A 179 78.60 47.93 -18.99
C GLU A 179 79.51 47.87 -20.22
N ASN A 180 78.95 47.59 -21.40
CA ASN A 180 79.73 47.55 -22.64
C ASN A 180 80.15 48.93 -23.12
N GLU A 181 79.32 49.96 -22.91
CA GLU A 181 79.65 51.36 -23.20
C GLU A 181 80.68 51.93 -22.22
N ALA A 182 80.66 51.48 -20.96
CA ALA A 182 81.60 51.88 -19.91
C ALA A 182 82.96 51.15 -19.98
N LYS A 183 83.10 50.10 -20.79
CA LYS A 183 84.40 49.44 -21.01
C LYS A 183 85.35 50.41 -21.73
N PRO A 184 86.55 50.67 -21.18
CA PRO A 184 87.50 51.57 -21.82
C PRO A 184 87.93 50.98 -23.18
N LYS A 185 87.89 51.80 -24.24
CA LYS A 185 88.47 51.45 -25.54
C LYS A 185 89.94 51.11 -25.32
N LYS A 186 90.32 49.85 -25.53
CA LYS A 186 91.73 49.44 -25.61
C LYS A 186 92.42 50.35 -26.64
N GLN A 187 93.33 51.18 -26.16
CA GLN A 187 94.33 51.78 -27.03
C GLN A 187 95.14 50.62 -27.61
N LEU A 188 95.10 50.47 -28.94
CA LEU A 188 96.08 49.70 -29.69
C LEU A 188 96.71 50.66 -30.69
N ASP A 189 98.04 50.64 -30.71
CA ASP A 189 98.98 51.41 -31.53
C ASP A 189 98.59 51.60 -33.00
#